data_AF-A0A7S8IYP5-F1
#
_entry.id   AF-A0A7S8IYP5-F1
#
_cell.length_a   1.000
_cell.length_b   1.000
_cell.length_c   1.000
_cell.angle_alpha   90.00
_cell.angle_beta   90.00
_cell.angle_gamma   90.00
#
_symmetry.space_group_name_H-M   'P 1'
#
loop_
_entity.id
_entity.type
_entity.pdbx_description
1 polymer ?
#
loop_
_entity_poly.entity_id
_entity_poly.type
_entity_poly.pdbx_seq_one_letter_code
_entity_poly.pdbx_strand_id
1 'polypeptide(L)'
;MIYSALESWAFWTGLATVGFTAMAVILGFFKSADRTRKVSEICALVAALLGCLSWWFSFTVSGMKEEARARFEREHESKMKLAEAEVSKAREGTAAANERARRLEVEAASLWERTTRSEHKIKAAEAQAEEAKKEAAQAGEGTAKALAETAAAKERTIKLEIEAAALRERAARAETELLKIQSRITPRHIPDNKRSRLVEILKLIPKGPIKLTCLLGDEEGRMFATQIRDALREAGWADLHLHVSLFDKSMTGVELRFRDRTKIPEFGMLIAHALDSVGIPLSLGIHPKVAEGEVDIVVGAKPDSP
;
A
#
# COMPACT_ATOMS: atom_id res chain seq x y z
N MET A 1 -67.35 -45.86 64.27
CA MET A 1 -68.81 -46.02 64.45
C MET A 1 -69.27 -47.47 64.59
N ILE A 2 -68.65 -48.47 63.95
CA ILE A 2 -69.07 -49.89 64.07
C ILE A 2 -68.73 -50.51 65.44
N TYR A 3 -67.69 -50.01 66.12
CA TYR A 3 -67.24 -50.54 67.41
C TYR A 3 -68.21 -50.28 68.58
N SER A 4 -68.96 -49.16 68.59
CA SER A 4 -69.91 -48.87 69.68
C SER A 4 -71.20 -49.69 69.60
N ALA A 5 -71.54 -50.20 68.41
CA ALA A 5 -72.73 -51.04 68.22
C ALA A 5 -72.53 -52.47 68.77
N LEU A 6 -71.29 -52.97 68.77
CA LEU A 6 -70.94 -54.31 69.25
C LEU A 6 -70.87 -54.40 70.80
N GLU A 7 -70.43 -53.35 71.49
CA GLU A 7 -70.45 -53.33 72.97
C GLU A 7 -71.87 -53.23 73.53
N SER A 8 -72.77 -52.51 72.84
CA SER A 8 -74.18 -52.43 73.23
C SER A 8 -74.87 -53.79 73.15
N TRP A 9 -74.57 -54.58 72.10
CA TRP A 9 -75.18 -55.90 71.92
C TRP A 9 -74.76 -56.92 73.00
N ALA A 10 -73.48 -56.93 73.39
CA ALA A 10 -72.97 -57.79 74.46
C ALA A 10 -73.61 -57.47 75.83
N PHE A 11 -73.84 -56.18 76.13
CA PHE A 11 -74.49 -55.74 77.37
C PHE A 11 -75.96 -56.21 77.46
N TRP A 12 -76.73 -56.12 76.38
CA TRP A 12 -78.13 -56.58 76.36
C TRP A 12 -78.28 -58.11 76.45
N THR A 13 -77.34 -58.87 75.88
CA THR A 13 -77.36 -60.34 75.98
C THR A 13 -77.05 -60.85 77.39
N GLY A 14 -76.22 -60.15 78.16
CA GLY A 14 -75.92 -60.49 79.56
C GLY A 14 -77.08 -60.22 80.52
N LEU A 15 -77.90 -59.20 80.24
CA LEU A 15 -79.08 -58.89 81.05
C LEU A 15 -80.20 -59.94 80.87
N ALA A 16 -80.36 -60.46 79.65
CA ALA A 16 -81.39 -61.46 79.33
C ALA A 16 -81.16 -62.82 80.03
N THR A 17 -79.90 -63.24 80.22
CA THR A 17 -79.54 -64.51 80.88
C THR A 17 -79.79 -64.50 82.39
N VAL A 18 -79.66 -63.36 83.06
CA VAL A 18 -80.00 -63.22 84.50
C VAL A 18 -81.52 -63.20 84.71
N GLY A 19 -82.28 -62.60 83.79
CA GLY A 19 -83.75 -62.62 83.84
C GLY A 19 -84.34 -64.03 83.66
N PHE A 20 -83.75 -64.85 82.79
CA PHE A 20 -84.25 -66.20 82.50
C PHE A 20 -83.99 -67.22 83.63
N THR A 21 -82.90 -67.07 84.39
CA THR A 21 -82.61 -67.95 85.54
C THR A 21 -83.47 -67.64 86.76
N ALA A 22 -83.83 -66.37 86.97
CA ALA A 22 -84.77 -65.98 88.04
C ALA A 22 -86.21 -66.49 87.80
N MET A 23 -86.65 -66.55 86.54
CA MET A 23 -88.00 -67.00 86.20
C MET A 23 -88.18 -68.54 86.29
N ALA A 24 -87.10 -69.30 86.09
CA ALA A 24 -87.10 -70.77 86.23
C ALA A 24 -87.24 -71.25 87.70
N VAL A 25 -86.82 -70.44 88.68
CA VAL A 25 -86.96 -70.76 90.11
C VAL A 25 -88.39 -70.48 90.63
N ILE A 26 -89.14 -69.57 89.98
CA ILE A 26 -90.48 -69.18 90.42
C ILE A 26 -91.59 -70.12 89.91
N LEU A 27 -91.36 -70.89 88.83
CA LEU A 27 -92.40 -71.71 88.18
C LEU A 27 -92.38 -73.23 88.49
N GLY A 28 -91.51 -73.71 89.39
CA GLY A 28 -91.37 -75.14 89.68
C GLY A 28 -92.09 -75.69 90.92
N PHE A 29 -92.87 -74.85 91.62
CA PHE A 29 -93.51 -75.16 92.90
C PHE A 29 -94.93 -75.76 92.75
N PHE A 30 -95.17 -76.73 91.85
CA PHE A 30 -96.47 -77.44 91.82
C PHE A 30 -96.38 -78.92 91.42
N LYS A 31 -96.23 -79.73 92.48
CA LYS A 31 -96.73 -81.08 92.78
C LYS A 31 -97.65 -81.75 91.74
N SER A 32 -97.17 -82.83 91.11
CA SER A 32 -97.96 -84.04 90.73
C SER A 32 -97.04 -85.07 90.05
N ALA A 33 -96.99 -86.29 90.60
CA ALA A 33 -96.03 -87.34 90.26
C ALA A 33 -96.41 -88.09 88.97
N ASP A 34 -95.62 -87.91 87.89
CA ASP A 34 -95.22 -88.91 86.86
C ASP A 34 -94.68 -88.32 85.53
N ARG A 35 -94.27 -87.04 85.49
CA ARG A 35 -93.83 -86.37 84.23
C ARG A 35 -92.51 -85.59 84.34
N THR A 36 -91.57 -86.01 85.20
CA THR A 36 -90.34 -85.26 85.54
C THR A 36 -89.03 -85.76 84.89
N ARG A 37 -89.01 -86.92 84.23
CA ARG A 37 -87.79 -87.42 83.56
C ARG A 37 -87.52 -86.79 82.18
N LYS A 38 -88.55 -86.39 81.43
CA LYS A 38 -88.37 -85.86 80.06
C LYS A 38 -87.99 -84.37 80.01
N VAL A 39 -88.29 -83.59 81.04
CA VAL A 39 -88.00 -82.14 81.04
C VAL A 39 -86.53 -81.86 81.42
N SER A 40 -85.91 -82.66 82.29
CA SER A 40 -84.50 -82.47 82.64
C SER A 40 -83.54 -82.81 81.50
N GLU A 41 -83.87 -83.78 80.65
CA GLU A 41 -83.07 -84.14 79.47
C GLU A 41 -83.11 -83.05 78.39
N ILE A 42 -84.27 -82.41 78.19
CA ILE A 42 -84.42 -81.32 77.21
C ILE A 42 -83.65 -80.07 77.67
N CYS A 43 -83.72 -79.71 78.96
CA CYS A 43 -82.97 -78.55 79.47
C CYS A 43 -81.45 -78.75 79.40
N ALA A 44 -80.94 -79.96 79.64
CA ALA A 44 -79.52 -80.27 79.51
C ALA A 44 -79.03 -80.13 78.05
N LEU A 45 -79.84 -80.59 77.09
CA LEU A 45 -79.55 -80.44 75.65
C LEU A 45 -79.55 -78.98 75.20
N VAL A 46 -80.48 -78.16 75.67
CA VAL A 46 -80.54 -76.73 75.33
C VAL A 46 -79.36 -75.97 75.93
N ALA A 47 -78.97 -76.27 77.17
CA ALA A 47 -77.79 -75.66 77.79
C ALA A 47 -76.49 -76.02 77.05
N ALA A 48 -76.34 -77.27 76.62
CA ALA A 48 -75.19 -77.71 75.81
C ALA A 48 -75.16 -77.00 74.44
N LEU A 49 -76.31 -76.88 73.76
CA LEU A 49 -76.41 -76.16 72.49
C LEU A 49 -76.07 -74.67 72.62
N LEU A 50 -76.55 -74.01 73.68
CA LEU A 50 -76.24 -72.60 73.95
C LEU A 50 -74.76 -72.40 74.32
N GLY A 51 -74.15 -73.34 75.03
CA GLY A 51 -72.71 -73.35 75.29
C GLY A 51 -71.88 -73.50 74.01
N CYS A 52 -72.26 -74.42 73.13
CA CYS A 52 -71.61 -74.59 71.82
C CYS A 52 -71.79 -73.36 70.92
N LEU A 53 -72.97 -72.72 70.92
CA LEU A 53 -73.23 -71.50 70.15
C LEU A 53 -72.44 -70.30 70.67
N SER A 54 -72.34 -70.14 72.00
CA SER A 54 -71.54 -69.09 72.62
C SER A 54 -70.04 -69.26 72.31
N TRP A 55 -69.54 -70.49 72.41
CA TRP A 55 -68.16 -70.81 72.06
C TRP A 55 -67.86 -70.61 70.57
N TRP A 56 -68.77 -71.04 69.68
CA TRP A 56 -68.68 -70.82 68.25
C TRP A 56 -68.68 -69.32 67.90
N PHE A 57 -69.56 -68.53 68.53
CA PHE A 57 -69.63 -67.08 68.30
C PHE A 57 -68.34 -66.38 68.75
N SER A 58 -67.82 -66.70 69.94
CA SER A 58 -66.54 -66.17 70.42
C SER A 58 -65.36 -66.54 69.51
N PHE A 59 -65.36 -67.76 68.96
CA PHE A 59 -64.33 -68.19 68.00
C PHE A 59 -64.44 -67.44 66.67
N THR A 60 -65.66 -67.29 66.12
CA THR A 60 -65.89 -66.54 64.88
C THR A 60 -65.62 -65.04 65.00
N VAL A 61 -65.98 -64.39 66.11
CA VAL A 61 -65.73 -62.96 66.34
C VAL A 61 -64.24 -62.70 66.58
N SER A 62 -63.54 -63.60 67.26
CA SER A 62 -62.08 -63.51 67.42
C SER A 62 -61.37 -63.64 66.07
N GLY A 63 -61.80 -64.60 65.22
CA GLY A 63 -61.31 -64.75 63.85
C GLY A 63 -61.58 -63.51 62.97
N MET A 64 -62.78 -62.92 63.06
CA MET A 64 -63.12 -61.69 62.34
C MET A 64 -62.32 -60.47 62.82
N LYS A 65 -61.97 -60.40 64.11
CA LYS A 65 -61.17 -59.31 64.69
C LYS A 65 -59.72 -59.40 64.25
N GLU A 66 -59.17 -60.62 64.16
CA GLU A 66 -57.84 -60.86 63.58
C GLU A 66 -57.84 -60.58 62.08
N GLU A 67 -58.88 -60.97 61.33
CA GLU A 67 -59.00 -60.62 59.90
C GLU A 67 -59.13 -59.11 59.67
N ALA A 68 -59.90 -58.40 60.51
CA ALA A 68 -60.07 -56.95 60.39
C ALA A 68 -58.78 -56.20 60.74
N ARG A 69 -58.04 -56.63 61.78
CA ARG A 69 -56.70 -56.09 62.07
C ARG A 69 -55.74 -56.38 60.94
N ALA A 70 -55.71 -57.60 60.42
CA ALA A 70 -54.85 -57.97 59.30
C ALA A 70 -55.20 -57.22 58.00
N ARG A 71 -56.47 -56.84 57.77
CA ARG A 71 -56.87 -55.99 56.65
C ARG A 71 -56.45 -54.54 56.88
N PHE A 72 -56.63 -54.01 58.09
CA PHE A 72 -56.23 -52.66 58.42
C PHE A 72 -54.71 -52.48 58.37
N GLU A 73 -53.95 -53.45 58.87
CA GLU A 73 -52.49 -53.49 58.76
C GLU A 73 -52.05 -53.58 57.30
N ARG A 74 -52.67 -54.45 56.48
CA ARG A 74 -52.39 -54.51 55.04
C ARG A 74 -52.71 -53.21 54.30
N GLU A 75 -53.84 -52.57 54.61
CA GLU A 75 -54.21 -51.29 54.01
C GLU A 75 -53.27 -50.17 54.46
N HIS A 76 -52.94 -50.10 55.75
CA HIS A 76 -52.02 -49.11 56.29
C HIS A 76 -50.61 -49.32 55.73
N GLU A 77 -50.14 -50.56 55.64
CA GLU A 77 -48.87 -50.91 55.02
C GLU A 77 -48.88 -50.58 53.52
N SER A 78 -49.99 -50.83 52.80
CA SER A 78 -50.11 -50.46 51.38
C SER A 78 -50.11 -48.94 51.16
N LYS A 79 -50.79 -48.18 52.02
CA LYS A 79 -50.83 -46.71 51.97
C LYS A 79 -49.50 -46.11 52.37
N MET A 80 -48.82 -46.69 53.37
CA MET A 80 -47.47 -46.28 53.75
C MET A 80 -46.48 -46.58 52.63
N LYS A 81 -46.55 -47.76 51.99
CA LYS A 81 -45.73 -48.09 50.82
C LYS A 81 -46.00 -47.16 49.63
N LEU A 82 -47.26 -46.78 49.39
CA LEU A 82 -47.63 -45.86 48.33
C LEU A 82 -47.18 -44.44 48.61
N ALA A 83 -47.37 -43.95 49.85
CA ALA A 83 -46.86 -42.66 50.29
C ALA A 83 -45.33 -42.60 50.25
N GLU A 84 -44.64 -43.67 50.66
CA GLU A 84 -43.19 -43.79 50.57
C GLU A 84 -42.73 -43.82 49.11
N ALA A 85 -43.45 -44.50 48.21
CA ALA A 85 -43.18 -44.48 46.77
C ALA A 85 -43.42 -43.10 46.14
N GLU A 86 -44.45 -42.37 46.56
CA GLU A 86 -44.72 -40.99 46.11
C GLU A 86 -43.67 -40.00 46.63
N VAL A 87 -43.28 -40.11 47.91
CA VAL A 87 -42.18 -39.33 48.49
C VAL A 87 -40.87 -39.66 47.79
N SER A 88 -40.61 -40.93 47.45
CA SER A 88 -39.43 -41.33 46.67
C SER A 88 -39.45 -40.71 45.27
N LYS A 89 -40.58 -40.78 44.55
CA LYS A 89 -40.73 -40.14 43.24
C LYS A 89 -40.59 -38.63 43.30
N ALA A 90 -41.11 -37.98 44.35
CA ALA A 90 -40.95 -36.55 44.56
C ALA A 90 -39.49 -36.18 44.88
N ARG A 91 -38.79 -37.01 45.67
CA ARG A 91 -37.34 -36.87 45.91
C ARG A 91 -36.52 -37.07 44.64
N GLU A 92 -36.87 -38.04 43.80
CA GLU A 92 -36.26 -38.23 42.47
C GLU A 92 -36.54 -37.03 41.55
N GLY A 93 -37.77 -36.53 41.54
CA GLY A 93 -38.16 -35.35 40.74
C GLY A 93 -37.43 -34.08 41.16
N THR A 94 -37.31 -33.85 42.47
CA THR A 94 -36.54 -32.72 43.03
C THR A 94 -35.03 -32.88 42.81
N ALA A 95 -34.48 -34.09 42.93
CA ALA A 95 -33.10 -34.38 42.59
C ALA A 95 -32.81 -34.12 41.10
N ALA A 96 -33.70 -34.56 40.21
CA ALA A 96 -33.59 -34.32 38.77
C ALA A 96 -33.73 -32.82 38.42
N ALA A 97 -34.61 -32.09 39.10
CA ALA A 97 -34.75 -30.65 38.93
C ALA A 97 -33.49 -29.89 39.40
N ASN A 98 -32.92 -30.28 40.55
CA ASN A 98 -31.67 -29.72 41.06
C ASN A 98 -30.49 -30.02 40.14
N GLU A 99 -30.42 -31.22 39.55
CA GLU A 99 -29.40 -31.57 38.57
C GLU A 99 -29.51 -30.72 37.29
N ARG A 100 -30.74 -30.48 36.81
CA ARG A 100 -30.96 -29.56 35.68
C ARG A 100 -30.59 -28.12 36.02
N ALA A 101 -30.92 -27.65 37.21
CA ALA A 101 -30.53 -26.32 37.67
C ALA A 101 -29.00 -26.15 37.68
N ARG A 102 -28.26 -27.12 38.23
CA ARG A 102 -26.80 -27.13 38.21
C ARG A 102 -26.23 -27.11 36.79
N ARG A 103 -26.81 -27.87 35.85
CA ARG A 103 -26.37 -27.86 34.44
C ARG A 103 -26.57 -26.49 33.80
N LEU A 104 -27.71 -25.86 34.05
CA LEU A 104 -27.99 -24.52 33.53
C LEU A 104 -27.07 -23.46 34.15
N GLU A 105 -26.72 -23.58 35.44
CA GLU A 105 -25.74 -22.71 36.08
C GLU A 105 -24.34 -22.85 35.45
N VAL A 106 -23.90 -24.09 35.19
CA VAL A 106 -22.62 -24.37 34.51
C VAL A 106 -22.65 -23.85 33.06
N GLU A 107 -23.74 -24.04 32.33
CA GLU A 107 -23.89 -23.55 30.96
C GLU A 107 -23.88 -22.01 30.93
N ALA A 108 -24.64 -21.36 31.81
CA ALA A 108 -24.64 -19.90 31.95
C ALA A 108 -23.24 -19.37 32.28
N ALA A 109 -22.51 -20.01 33.20
CA ALA A 109 -21.13 -19.63 33.52
C ALA A 109 -20.20 -19.77 32.30
N SER A 110 -20.33 -20.85 31.52
CA SER A 110 -19.54 -21.06 30.31
C SER A 110 -19.86 -20.05 29.19
N LEU A 111 -21.12 -19.62 29.08
CA LEU A 111 -21.54 -18.58 28.15
C LEU A 111 -20.95 -17.22 28.55
N TRP A 112 -20.97 -16.89 29.84
CA TRP A 112 -20.31 -15.70 30.36
C TRP A 112 -18.80 -15.70 30.10
N GLU A 113 -18.13 -16.84 30.24
CA GLU A 113 -16.70 -16.93 29.90
C GLU A 113 -16.45 -16.74 28.39
N ARG A 114 -17.35 -17.25 27.54
CA ARG A 114 -17.26 -17.05 26.08
C ARG A 114 -17.50 -15.60 25.68
N THR A 115 -18.50 -14.93 26.27
CA THR A 115 -18.81 -13.52 25.97
C THR A 115 -17.65 -12.63 26.40
N THR A 116 -17.16 -12.76 27.63
CA THR A 116 -16.00 -12.00 28.11
C THR A 116 -14.76 -12.23 27.25
N ARG A 117 -14.45 -13.49 26.88
CA ARG A 117 -13.35 -13.80 25.96
C ARG A 117 -13.55 -13.16 24.58
N SER A 118 -14.78 -13.12 24.07
CA SER A 118 -15.08 -12.48 22.78
C SER A 118 -14.95 -10.95 22.85
N GLU A 119 -15.38 -10.32 23.94
CA GLU A 119 -15.21 -8.88 24.17
C GLU A 119 -13.74 -8.50 24.25
N HIS A 120 -12.92 -9.30 24.94
CA HIS A 120 -11.47 -9.09 24.96
C HIS A 120 -10.85 -9.21 23.56
N LYS A 121 -11.29 -10.17 22.74
CA LYS A 121 -10.82 -10.31 21.36
C LYS A 121 -11.25 -9.13 20.48
N ILE A 122 -12.48 -8.63 20.65
CA ILE A 122 -12.98 -7.46 19.93
C ILE A 122 -12.15 -6.23 20.29
N LYS A 123 -11.94 -5.96 21.60
CA LYS A 123 -11.09 -4.85 22.06
C LYS A 123 -9.65 -4.95 21.54
N ALA A 124 -9.08 -6.15 21.51
CA ALA A 124 -7.74 -6.36 20.96
C ALA A 124 -7.69 -6.11 19.44
N ALA A 125 -8.71 -6.58 18.69
CA ALA A 125 -8.82 -6.34 17.26
C ALA A 125 -9.04 -4.85 16.93
N GLU A 126 -9.85 -4.14 17.72
CA GLU A 126 -10.04 -2.69 17.61
C GLU A 126 -8.74 -1.93 17.86
N ALA A 127 -7.98 -2.30 18.90
CA ALA A 127 -6.68 -1.70 19.18
C ALA A 127 -5.68 -1.91 18.03
N GLN A 128 -5.61 -3.13 17.48
CA GLN A 128 -4.77 -3.44 16.32
C GLN A 128 -5.21 -2.68 15.06
N ALA A 129 -6.52 -2.52 14.83
CA ALA A 129 -7.03 -1.74 13.72
C ALA A 129 -6.68 -0.25 13.84
N GLU A 130 -6.73 0.31 15.05
CA GLU A 130 -6.33 1.70 15.30
C GLU A 130 -4.81 1.90 15.15
N GLU A 131 -3.98 0.93 15.56
CA GLU A 131 -2.54 0.96 15.31
C GLU A 131 -2.22 0.89 13.81
N ALA A 132 -2.84 -0.04 13.09
CA ALA A 132 -2.67 -0.17 11.64
C ALA A 132 -3.12 1.10 10.89
N LYS A 133 -4.18 1.79 11.33
CA LYS A 133 -4.59 3.09 10.77
C LYS A 133 -3.53 4.17 11.01
N LYS A 134 -2.91 4.21 12.19
CA LYS A 134 -1.84 5.18 12.49
C LYS A 134 -0.60 4.93 11.64
N GLU A 135 -0.19 3.67 11.50
CA GLU A 135 0.93 3.28 10.63
C GLU A 135 0.65 3.61 9.16
N ALA A 136 -0.56 3.32 8.67
CA ALA A 136 -0.96 3.67 7.31
C ALA A 136 -0.96 5.19 7.08
N ALA A 137 -1.40 5.98 8.06
CA ALA A 137 -1.34 7.44 7.98
C ALA A 137 0.10 7.97 7.95
N GLN A 138 1.00 7.43 8.78
CA GLN A 138 2.43 7.78 8.80
C GLN A 138 3.13 7.38 7.49
N ALA A 139 2.82 6.19 6.96
CA ALA A 139 3.31 5.76 5.65
C ALA A 139 2.80 6.69 4.54
N GLY A 140 1.52 7.10 4.60
CA GLY A 140 0.94 8.10 3.72
C GLY A 140 1.70 9.43 3.74
N GLU A 141 2.00 9.96 4.93
CA GLU A 141 2.79 11.18 5.09
C GLU A 141 4.21 11.02 4.53
N GLY A 142 4.85 9.87 4.78
CA GLY A 142 6.18 9.54 4.24
C GLY A 142 6.21 9.52 2.71
N THR A 143 5.22 8.88 2.08
CA THR A 143 5.11 8.85 0.61
C THR A 143 4.86 10.24 0.03
N ALA A 144 4.01 11.05 0.65
CA ALA A 144 3.74 12.42 0.22
C ALA A 144 5.00 13.30 0.29
N LYS A 145 5.79 13.18 1.38
CA LYS A 145 7.08 13.89 1.51
C LYS A 145 8.09 13.44 0.45
N ALA A 146 8.25 12.14 0.23
CA ALA A 146 9.15 11.60 -0.78
C ALA A 146 8.79 12.06 -2.21
N LEU A 147 7.49 12.12 -2.53
CA LEU A 147 7.01 12.64 -3.80
C LEU A 147 7.28 14.14 -3.95
N ALA A 148 7.09 14.93 -2.90
CA ALA A 148 7.40 16.35 -2.90
C ALA A 148 8.90 16.63 -3.10
N GLU A 149 9.77 15.88 -2.41
CA GLU A 149 11.22 15.96 -2.59
C GLU A 149 11.65 15.55 -4.00
N THR A 150 11.06 14.50 -4.55
CA THR A 150 11.33 14.05 -5.92
C THR A 150 10.90 15.11 -6.95
N ALA A 151 9.76 15.76 -6.76
CA ALA A 151 9.30 16.85 -7.61
C ALA A 151 10.26 18.05 -7.54
N ALA A 152 10.65 18.47 -6.33
CA ALA A 152 11.61 19.54 -6.12
C ALA A 152 12.98 19.23 -6.73
N ALA A 153 13.44 17.97 -6.65
CA ALA A 153 14.68 17.53 -7.29
C ALA A 153 14.59 17.63 -8.82
N LYS A 154 13.48 17.17 -9.42
CA LYS A 154 13.24 17.29 -10.87
C LYS A 154 13.21 18.74 -11.35
N GLU A 155 12.61 19.65 -10.59
CA GLU A 155 12.64 21.08 -10.94
C GLU A 155 14.07 21.64 -10.92
N ARG A 156 14.89 21.24 -9.95
CA ARG A 156 16.30 21.65 -9.87
C ARG A 156 17.11 21.09 -11.04
N THR A 157 16.90 19.84 -11.43
CA THR A 157 17.62 19.26 -12.58
C THR A 157 17.26 19.97 -13.88
N ILE A 158 15.98 20.27 -14.11
CA ILE A 158 15.54 21.02 -15.30
C ILE A 158 16.19 22.42 -15.33
N LYS A 159 16.24 23.13 -14.20
CA LYS A 159 16.91 24.45 -14.13
C LYS A 159 18.40 24.35 -14.46
N LEU A 160 19.10 23.38 -13.89
CA LEU A 160 20.53 23.15 -14.16
C LEU A 160 20.79 22.78 -15.62
N GLU A 161 19.91 21.99 -16.25
CA GLU A 161 20.02 21.65 -17.67
C GLU A 161 19.86 22.88 -18.56
N ILE A 162 18.90 23.77 -18.27
CA ILE A 162 18.71 25.04 -18.98
C ILE A 162 19.93 25.95 -18.83
N GLU A 163 20.45 26.09 -17.61
CA GLU A 163 21.64 26.90 -17.35
C GLU A 163 22.88 26.32 -18.07
N ALA A 164 23.06 25.00 -18.04
CA ALA A 164 24.14 24.34 -18.76
C ALA A 164 24.04 24.53 -20.29
N ALA A 165 22.83 24.45 -20.85
CA ALA A 165 22.60 24.72 -22.27
C ALA A 165 22.92 26.17 -22.64
N ALA A 166 22.48 27.14 -21.83
CA ALA A 166 22.78 28.55 -22.03
C ALA A 166 24.29 28.86 -21.95
N LEU A 167 25.02 28.20 -21.04
CA LEU A 167 26.47 28.32 -20.94
C LEU A 167 27.18 27.74 -22.17
N ARG A 168 26.73 26.58 -22.67
CA ARG A 168 27.28 26.00 -23.91
C ARG A 168 27.06 26.90 -25.12
N GLU A 169 25.89 27.53 -25.24
CA GLU A 169 25.61 28.48 -26.32
C GLU A 169 26.52 29.72 -26.23
N ARG A 170 26.70 30.28 -25.02
CA ARG A 170 27.62 31.40 -24.80
C ARG A 170 29.07 31.03 -25.12
N ALA A 171 29.51 29.82 -24.73
CA ALA A 171 30.84 29.33 -25.05
C ALA A 171 31.04 29.18 -26.56
N ALA A 172 30.09 28.56 -27.27
CA ALA A 172 30.15 28.41 -28.72
C ALA A 172 30.20 29.77 -29.43
N ARG A 173 29.42 30.77 -28.98
CA ARG A 173 29.47 32.13 -29.52
C ARG A 173 30.84 32.77 -29.29
N ALA A 174 31.36 32.70 -28.06
CA ALA A 174 32.68 33.24 -27.73
C ALA A 174 33.80 32.59 -28.55
N GLU A 175 33.74 31.29 -28.78
CA GLU A 175 34.70 30.58 -29.65
C GLU A 175 34.61 31.05 -31.10
N THR A 176 33.41 31.23 -31.65
CA THR A 176 33.25 31.75 -33.01
C THR A 176 33.74 33.18 -33.16
N GLU A 177 33.54 34.04 -32.16
CA GLU A 177 34.04 35.41 -32.14
C GLU A 177 35.57 35.44 -32.00
N LEU A 178 36.12 34.58 -31.14
CA LEU A 178 37.56 34.43 -30.98
C LEU A 178 38.22 33.98 -32.28
N LEU A 179 37.64 33.00 -32.99
CA LEU A 179 38.14 32.57 -34.30
C LEU A 179 38.09 33.69 -35.34
N LYS A 180 37.02 34.51 -35.35
CA LYS A 180 36.92 35.70 -36.22
C LYS A 180 37.97 36.75 -35.88
N ILE A 181 38.28 36.95 -34.60
CA ILE A 181 39.34 37.89 -34.18
C ILE A 181 40.71 37.33 -34.55
N GLN A 182 40.97 36.04 -34.32
CA GLN A 182 42.22 35.39 -34.72
C GLN A 182 42.41 35.44 -36.23
N SER A 183 41.36 35.20 -37.03
CA SER A 183 41.44 35.30 -38.49
C SER A 183 41.71 36.74 -38.94
N ARG A 184 41.25 37.77 -38.20
CA ARG A 184 41.57 39.18 -38.46
C ARG A 184 43.03 39.51 -38.11
N ILE A 185 43.54 39.02 -36.98
CA ILE A 185 44.91 39.30 -36.52
C ILE A 185 45.96 38.54 -37.33
N THR A 186 45.63 37.35 -37.85
CA THR A 186 46.60 36.50 -38.58
C THR A 186 47.18 37.25 -39.79
N PRO A 187 48.51 37.49 -39.85
CA PRO A 187 49.15 38.18 -40.96
C PRO A 187 48.90 37.47 -42.30
N ARG A 188 48.75 38.22 -43.40
CA ARG A 188 48.69 37.67 -44.75
C ARG A 188 50.03 37.02 -45.05
N HIS A 189 49.96 35.80 -45.56
CA HIS A 189 51.12 35.04 -45.98
C HIS A 189 50.78 34.30 -47.26
N ILE A 190 51.70 34.30 -48.22
CA ILE A 190 51.62 33.49 -49.43
C ILE A 190 52.23 32.14 -49.08
N PRO A 191 51.42 31.06 -48.95
CA PRO A 191 51.95 29.74 -48.66
C PRO A 191 52.91 29.28 -49.76
N ASP A 192 53.91 28.48 -49.41
CA ASP A 192 55.00 28.09 -50.32
C ASP A 192 54.52 27.46 -51.63
N ASN A 193 53.47 26.62 -51.58
CA ASN A 193 52.89 26.01 -52.78
C ASN A 193 52.29 27.06 -53.74
N LYS A 194 51.59 28.07 -53.21
CA LYS A 194 51.05 29.19 -54.00
C LYS A 194 52.18 30.08 -54.50
N ARG A 195 53.22 30.30 -53.70
CA ARG A 195 54.41 31.07 -54.07
C ARG A 195 55.13 30.43 -55.27
N SER A 196 55.40 29.12 -55.24
CA SER A 196 56.04 28.42 -56.36
C SER A 196 55.21 28.50 -57.65
N ARG A 197 53.88 28.28 -57.55
CA ARG A 197 52.98 28.42 -58.70
C ARG A 197 52.94 29.85 -59.25
N LEU A 198 52.94 30.85 -58.36
CA LEU A 198 53.01 32.25 -58.76
C LEU A 198 54.31 32.53 -59.53
N VAL A 199 55.45 32.05 -59.03
CA VAL A 199 56.76 32.19 -59.70
C VAL A 199 56.77 31.54 -61.09
N GLU A 200 56.22 30.34 -61.23
CA GLU A 200 56.13 29.64 -62.53
C GLU A 200 55.34 30.43 -63.56
N ILE A 201 54.17 30.96 -63.17
CA ILE A 201 53.33 31.79 -64.05
C ILE A 201 54.06 33.09 -64.41
N LEU A 202 54.65 33.77 -63.42
CA LEU A 202 55.36 35.04 -63.61
C LEU A 202 56.59 34.92 -64.53
N LYS A 203 57.24 33.74 -64.61
CA LYS A 203 58.37 33.51 -65.53
C LYS A 203 57.98 33.60 -67.00
N LEU A 204 56.74 33.21 -67.32
CA LEU A 204 56.20 33.18 -68.68
C LEU A 204 55.77 34.57 -69.18
N ILE A 205 55.54 35.51 -68.28
CA ILE A 205 55.05 36.86 -68.60
C ILE A 205 56.21 37.72 -69.16
N PRO A 206 55.95 38.57 -70.18
CA PRO A 206 56.93 39.55 -70.66
C PRO A 206 57.27 40.53 -69.53
N LYS A 207 58.56 40.76 -69.31
CA LYS A 207 59.06 41.61 -68.22
C LYS A 207 58.88 43.07 -68.61
N GLY A 208 58.42 43.88 -67.66
CA GLY A 208 58.17 45.30 -67.82
C GLY A 208 58.49 46.07 -66.53
N PRO A 209 58.44 47.40 -66.57
CA PRO A 209 58.69 48.22 -65.40
C PRO A 209 57.56 48.03 -64.37
N ILE A 210 57.91 47.48 -63.21
CA ILE A 210 57.03 47.35 -62.06
C ILE A 210 57.55 48.20 -60.92
N LYS A 211 56.66 48.98 -60.34
CA LYS A 211 56.86 49.61 -59.04
C LYS A 211 56.06 48.85 -58.00
N LEU A 212 56.66 48.61 -56.83
CA LEU A 212 55.97 47.99 -55.71
C LEU A 212 55.92 49.00 -54.56
N THR A 213 54.71 49.38 -54.16
CA THR A 213 54.49 50.38 -53.11
C THR A 213 53.67 49.78 -51.98
N CYS A 214 54.07 49.97 -50.71
CA CYS A 214 53.25 49.62 -49.54
C CYS A 214 52.88 50.86 -48.71
N LEU A 215 51.78 50.75 -47.96
CA LEU A 215 51.32 51.81 -47.08
C LEU A 215 52.31 52.07 -45.93
N LEU A 216 52.62 53.35 -45.66
CA LEU A 216 53.44 53.74 -44.52
C LEU A 216 52.73 53.42 -43.19
N GLY A 217 53.45 52.75 -42.28
CA GLY A 217 52.94 52.39 -40.95
C GLY A 217 52.23 51.03 -40.87
N ASP A 218 52.05 50.33 -42.00
CA ASP A 218 51.49 48.98 -42.06
C ASP A 218 52.59 47.92 -42.19
N GLU A 219 53.06 47.41 -41.04
CA GLU A 219 54.12 46.39 -40.99
C GLU A 219 53.70 45.09 -41.70
N GLU A 220 52.45 44.69 -41.52
CA GLU A 220 51.92 43.46 -42.11
C GLU A 220 51.83 43.58 -43.63
N GLY A 221 51.32 44.69 -44.14
CA GLY A 221 51.32 45.01 -45.57
C GLY A 221 52.73 45.06 -46.15
N ARG A 222 53.71 45.59 -45.41
CA ARG A 222 55.13 45.60 -45.80
C ARG A 222 55.72 44.19 -45.90
N MET A 223 55.43 43.31 -44.94
CA MET A 223 55.85 41.91 -44.99
C MET A 223 55.21 41.16 -46.17
N PHE A 224 53.91 41.39 -46.42
CA PHE A 224 53.21 40.76 -47.54
C PHE A 224 53.73 41.27 -48.89
N ALA A 225 53.97 42.58 -49.02
CA ALA A 225 54.61 43.18 -50.19
C ALA A 225 56.02 42.60 -50.43
N THR A 226 56.78 42.36 -49.36
CA THR A 226 58.09 41.71 -49.43
C THR A 226 57.98 40.30 -50.03
N GLN A 227 56.99 39.50 -49.63
CA GLN A 227 56.77 38.18 -50.21
C GLN A 227 56.44 38.24 -51.72
N ILE A 228 55.62 39.22 -52.14
CA ILE A 228 55.30 39.45 -53.57
C ILE A 228 56.57 39.87 -54.34
N ARG A 229 57.36 40.80 -53.78
CA ARG A 229 58.64 41.24 -54.35
C ARG A 229 59.58 40.07 -54.56
N ASP A 230 59.71 39.21 -53.56
CA ASP A 230 60.64 38.09 -53.59
C ASP A 230 60.17 37.04 -54.61
N ALA A 231 58.86 36.82 -54.76
CA ALA A 231 58.30 35.98 -55.84
C ALA A 231 58.56 36.57 -57.25
N LEU A 232 58.37 37.88 -57.44
CA LEU A 232 58.69 38.55 -58.71
C LEU A 232 60.19 38.47 -59.02
N ARG A 233 61.05 38.71 -58.02
CA ARG A 233 62.50 38.60 -58.18
C ARG A 233 62.92 37.18 -58.58
N GLU A 234 62.36 36.16 -57.94
CA GLU A 234 62.61 34.74 -58.29
C GLU A 234 62.12 34.38 -59.70
N ALA A 235 61.08 35.06 -60.20
CA ALA A 235 60.61 34.93 -61.57
C ALA A 235 61.45 35.71 -62.60
N GLY A 236 62.52 36.39 -62.17
CA GLY A 236 63.47 37.09 -63.05
C GLY A 236 63.12 38.55 -63.33
N TRP A 237 62.26 39.18 -62.52
CA TRP A 237 61.99 40.61 -62.61
C TRP A 237 63.12 41.40 -61.92
N ALA A 238 63.77 42.29 -62.66
CA ALA A 238 64.88 43.12 -62.19
C ALA A 238 64.38 44.44 -61.55
N ASP A 239 65.27 45.12 -60.80
CA ASP A 239 65.08 46.49 -60.28
C ASP A 239 63.85 46.73 -59.40
N LEU A 240 63.38 45.69 -58.71
CA LEU A 240 62.25 45.78 -57.79
C LEU A 240 62.67 46.38 -56.44
N HIS A 241 62.30 47.63 -56.24
CA HIS A 241 62.39 48.32 -54.95
C HIS A 241 61.02 48.39 -54.28
N LEU A 242 60.99 48.12 -52.98
CA LEU A 242 59.79 48.31 -52.17
C LEU A 242 59.75 49.77 -51.72
N HIS A 243 58.83 50.53 -52.29
CA HIS A 243 58.56 51.91 -51.89
C HIS A 243 57.55 51.93 -50.74
N VAL A 244 57.76 52.82 -49.78
CA VAL A 244 56.79 53.07 -48.71
C VAL A 244 56.19 54.45 -48.94
N SER A 245 54.86 54.54 -49.01
CA SER A 245 54.17 55.80 -49.31
C SER A 245 52.95 56.03 -48.43
N LEU A 246 52.61 57.30 -48.25
CA LEU A 246 51.35 57.72 -47.64
C LEU A 246 50.30 57.83 -48.75
N PHE A 247 49.10 57.32 -48.49
CA PHE A 247 47.98 57.40 -49.41
C PHE A 247 46.85 58.21 -48.77
N ASP A 248 46.24 59.12 -49.54
CA ASP A 248 45.13 59.96 -49.08
C ASP A 248 43.86 59.14 -48.80
N LYS A 249 43.73 57.98 -49.45
CA LYS A 249 42.65 57.02 -49.27
C LYS A 249 43.17 55.76 -48.58
N SER A 250 42.41 55.21 -47.66
CA SER A 250 42.70 53.90 -47.06
C SER A 250 42.73 52.83 -48.14
N MET A 251 43.93 52.34 -48.42
CA MET A 251 44.16 51.24 -49.35
C MET A 251 43.95 49.95 -48.60
N THR A 252 43.07 49.08 -49.10
CA THR A 252 42.86 47.73 -48.57
C THR A 252 43.14 46.69 -49.65
N GLY A 253 43.78 45.59 -49.28
CA GLY A 253 44.15 44.52 -50.22
C GLY A 253 45.35 44.87 -51.10
N VAL A 254 45.35 44.33 -52.33
CA VAL A 254 46.35 44.60 -53.36
C VAL A 254 45.65 45.33 -54.51
N GLU A 255 46.20 46.46 -54.96
CA GLU A 255 45.68 47.22 -56.10
C GLU A 255 46.77 47.32 -57.18
N LEU A 256 46.45 46.95 -58.42
CA LEU A 256 47.30 47.25 -59.57
C LEU A 256 46.87 48.58 -60.18
N ARG A 257 47.79 49.54 -60.21
CA ARG A 257 47.56 50.87 -60.74
C ARG A 257 48.21 51.08 -62.09
N PHE A 258 47.46 51.69 -62.98
CA PHE A 258 47.89 52.10 -64.32
C PHE A 258 47.73 53.60 -64.50
N ARG A 259 48.50 54.20 -65.42
CA ARG A 259 48.36 55.63 -65.74
C ARG A 259 47.04 55.95 -66.44
N ASP A 260 46.63 55.12 -67.40
CA ASP A 260 45.48 55.34 -68.27
C ASP A 260 44.73 54.02 -68.52
N ARG A 261 43.39 54.08 -68.58
CA ARG A 261 42.53 52.93 -68.89
C ARG A 261 42.69 52.43 -70.32
N THR A 262 43.04 53.33 -71.25
CA THR A 262 43.10 53.04 -72.68
C THR A 262 44.42 52.42 -73.11
N LYS A 263 45.47 52.55 -72.27
CA LYS A 263 46.83 52.09 -72.54
C LYS A 263 47.36 51.22 -71.40
N ILE A 264 46.62 50.17 -71.06
CA ILE A 264 47.07 49.20 -70.05
C ILE A 264 48.12 48.28 -70.68
N PRO A 265 49.33 48.17 -70.11
CA PRO A 265 50.34 47.23 -70.60
C PRO A 265 49.85 45.78 -70.48
N GLU A 266 50.07 44.97 -71.51
CA GLU A 266 49.63 43.57 -71.55
C GLU A 266 50.19 42.75 -70.37
N PHE A 267 51.46 42.96 -70.02
CA PHE A 267 52.08 42.30 -68.88
C PHE A 267 51.38 42.61 -67.55
N GLY A 268 50.81 43.81 -67.40
CA GLY A 268 50.07 44.21 -66.20
C GLY A 268 48.79 43.40 -65.99
N MET A 269 48.07 43.11 -67.08
CA MET A 269 46.88 42.26 -67.03
C MET A 269 47.24 40.79 -66.76
N LEU A 270 48.37 40.32 -67.31
CA LEU A 270 48.86 38.97 -67.04
C LEU A 270 49.31 38.80 -65.58
N ILE A 271 49.93 39.82 -64.97
CA ILE A 271 50.26 39.82 -63.54
C ILE A 271 48.99 39.78 -62.70
N ALA A 272 47.97 40.57 -63.05
CA ALA A 272 46.69 40.53 -62.36
C ALA A 272 46.10 39.11 -62.40
N HIS A 273 46.05 38.49 -63.58
CA HIS A 273 45.59 37.11 -63.71
C HIS A 273 46.45 36.12 -62.91
N ALA A 274 47.78 36.30 -62.86
CA ALA A 274 48.67 35.46 -62.09
C ALA A 274 48.39 35.54 -60.58
N LEU A 275 48.24 36.74 -60.03
CA LEU A 275 47.90 36.97 -58.62
C LEU A 275 46.52 36.41 -58.26
N ASP A 276 45.53 36.64 -59.11
CA ASP A 276 44.17 36.11 -58.93
C ASP A 276 44.17 34.57 -58.95
N SER A 277 44.94 33.94 -59.85
CA SER A 277 45.03 32.47 -59.96
C SER A 277 45.60 31.76 -58.72
N VAL A 278 46.35 32.48 -57.87
CA VAL A 278 46.84 31.98 -56.57
C VAL A 278 45.97 32.43 -55.39
N GLY A 279 44.84 33.08 -55.68
CA GLY A 279 43.87 33.53 -54.69
C GLY A 279 44.33 34.75 -53.91
N ILE A 280 45.11 35.64 -54.54
CA ILE A 280 45.41 36.97 -54.01
C ILE A 280 44.41 37.93 -54.67
N PRO A 281 43.31 38.32 -53.98
CA PRO A 281 42.32 39.20 -54.54
C PRO A 281 42.96 40.57 -54.80
N LEU A 282 42.71 41.11 -55.99
CA LEU A 282 43.24 42.40 -56.40
C LEU A 282 42.15 43.32 -56.96
N SER A 283 42.35 44.62 -56.80
CA SER A 283 41.60 45.66 -57.49
C SER A 283 42.46 46.27 -58.60
N LEU A 284 41.80 46.78 -59.65
CA LEU A 284 42.47 47.57 -60.69
C LEU A 284 42.14 49.05 -60.47
N GLY A 285 43.15 49.90 -60.47
CA GLY A 285 43.04 51.35 -60.27
C GLY A 285 43.71 52.15 -61.39
N ILE A 286 43.27 53.40 -61.56
CA ILE A 286 43.95 54.36 -62.44
C ILE A 286 44.54 55.46 -61.58
N HIS A 287 45.82 55.75 -61.76
CA HIS A 287 46.50 56.77 -61.00
C HIS A 287 47.45 57.58 -61.90
N PRO A 288 47.23 58.90 -62.06
CA PRO A 288 47.93 59.70 -63.06
C PRO A 288 49.44 59.89 -62.79
N LYS A 289 49.89 59.59 -61.57
CA LYS A 289 51.33 59.65 -61.18
C LYS A 289 52.13 58.41 -61.55
N VAL A 290 51.50 57.34 -62.04
CA VAL A 290 52.20 56.15 -62.54
C VAL A 290 52.80 56.49 -63.91
N ALA A 291 54.04 56.09 -64.19
CA ALA A 291 54.67 56.40 -65.47
C ALA A 291 53.96 55.66 -66.63
N GLU A 292 54.09 56.16 -67.86
CA GLU A 292 53.51 55.47 -69.03
C GLU A 292 54.23 54.14 -69.25
N GLY A 293 53.46 53.06 -69.41
CA GLY A 293 54.00 51.71 -69.56
C GLY A 293 54.42 51.03 -68.25
N GLU A 294 54.37 51.73 -67.11
CA GLU A 294 54.67 51.20 -65.78
C GLU A 294 53.41 50.67 -65.09
N VAL A 295 53.58 49.65 -64.26
CA VAL A 295 52.54 49.10 -63.39
C VAL A 295 52.96 49.30 -61.93
N ASP A 296 52.15 50.01 -61.15
CA ASP A 296 52.39 50.20 -59.71
C ASP A 296 51.52 49.22 -58.93
N ILE A 297 52.14 48.24 -58.30
CA ILE A 297 51.49 47.28 -57.40
C ILE A 297 51.46 47.90 -56.01
N VAL A 298 50.28 48.26 -55.54
CA VAL A 298 50.09 48.87 -54.23
C VAL A 298 49.55 47.84 -53.26
N VAL A 299 50.28 47.58 -52.18
CA VAL A 299 49.84 46.72 -51.07
C VAL A 299 49.35 47.61 -49.94
N GLY A 300 48.02 47.61 -49.76
CA GLY A 300 47.35 48.30 -48.65
C GLY A 300 47.15 47.41 -47.44
N ALA A 301 46.41 47.93 -46.46
CA ALA A 301 46.03 47.23 -45.24
C ALA A 301 45.24 45.94 -45.56
N LYS A 302 45.27 44.98 -44.65
CA LYS A 302 44.48 43.77 -44.78
C LYS A 302 42.99 44.10 -44.90
N PRO A 303 42.26 43.58 -45.91
CA PRO A 303 40.83 43.79 -46.00
C PRO A 303 40.13 43.13 -44.81
N ASP A 304 39.10 43.77 -44.28
CA ASP A 304 38.21 43.15 -43.30
C ASP A 304 37.58 41.91 -43.94
N SER A 305 37.76 40.75 -43.30
CA SER A 305 37.11 39.52 -43.76
C SER A 305 35.60 39.75 -43.83
N PRO A 306 34.93 39.42 -44.96
CA PRO A 306 33.49 39.56 -45.10
C PRO A 306 32.70 38.80 -44.02
#